data_AF-A0A914CZB5-F1
#
_entry.id   AF-A0A914CZB5-F1
#
_cell.length_a   1.000
_cell.length_b   1.000
_cell.length_c   1.000
_cell.angle_alpha   90.00
_cell.angle_beta   90.00
_cell.angle_gamma   90.00
#
_symmetry.space_group_name_H-M   'P 1'
#
loop_
_entity.id
_entity.type
_entity.pdbx_description
1 polymer ?
#
loop_
_entity_poly.entity_id
_entity_poly.type
_entity_poly.pdbx_seq_one_letter_code
_entity_poly.pdbx_strand_id
1 'polypeptide(L)'
;MPVWRFIENQLDWTSANNACIDQSSTLPSIDSAFDNNEMLINAKNLTGCSQIFIGLQQQSSNLWSWVNNDTSSYRNWQNGKA
;
A
#
# COMPACT_ATOMS: atom_id res chain seq x y z
N MET A 1 4.25 14.37 -8.69
CA MET A 1 3.48 13.79 -7.57
C MET A 1 2.92 12.47 -8.05
N PRO A 2 3.07 11.36 -7.30
CA PRO A 2 2.45 10.09 -7.67
C PRO A 2 0.93 10.25 -7.73
N VAL A 3 0.29 9.59 -8.71
CA VAL A 3 -1.16 9.58 -8.86
C VAL A 3 -1.67 8.28 -8.24
N TRP A 4 -2.36 8.39 -7.11
CA TRP A 4 -2.96 7.26 -6.41
C TRP A 4 -4.37 6.99 -6.90
N ARG A 5 -4.75 5.72 -7.01
CA ARG A 5 -6.13 5.30 -7.26
C ARG A 5 -6.55 4.33 -6.17
N PHE A 6 -7.66 4.64 -5.49
CA PHE A 6 -8.28 3.74 -4.52
C PHE A 6 -9.28 2.84 -5.21
N ILE A 7 -9.34 1.59 -4.76
CA ILE A 7 -10.34 0.60 -5.16
C ILE A 7 -11.21 0.34 -3.93
N GLU A 8 -12.48 0.74 -3.97
CA GLU A 8 -13.41 0.72 -2.83
C GLU A 8 -14.04 -0.67 -2.55
N ASN A 9 -13.50 -1.73 -3.17
CA ASN A 9 -13.96 -3.09 -2.95
C ASN A 9 -13.29 -3.69 -1.71
N GLN A 10 -14.07 -4.38 -0.88
CA GLN A 10 -13.51 -5.21 0.18
C GLN A 10 -12.85 -6.44 -0.43
N LEU A 11 -11.54 -6.36 -0.62
CA LEU A 11 -10.70 -7.42 -1.15
C LEU A 11 -9.74 -7.91 -0.05
N ASP A 12 -9.18 -9.11 -0.19
CA ASP A 12 -7.95 -9.45 0.53
C ASP A 12 -6.72 -8.87 -0.20
N TRP A 13 -5.55 -8.94 0.43
CA TRP A 13 -4.32 -8.35 -0.12
C TRP A 13 -3.97 -8.92 -1.50
N THR A 14 -4.11 -10.24 -1.68
CA THR A 14 -3.80 -10.92 -2.95
C THR A 14 -4.72 -10.46 -4.07
N SER A 15 -6.03 -10.37 -3.78
CA SER A 15 -7.04 -9.91 -4.73
C SER A 15 -6.89 -8.43 -5.06
N ALA A 16 -6.52 -7.60 -4.07
CA ALA A 16 -6.20 -6.19 -4.30
C ALA A 16 -4.98 -6.03 -5.23
N ASN A 17 -3.93 -6.82 -5.02
CA ASN A 17 -2.76 -6.81 -5.90
C ASN A 17 -3.12 -7.24 -7.33
N ASN A 18 -3.92 -8.30 -7.49
CA ASN A 18 -4.39 -8.74 -8.80
C ASN A 18 -5.25 -7.67 -9.49
N ALA A 19 -6.15 -7.01 -8.75
CA ALA A 19 -6.98 -5.93 -9.31
C ALA A 19 -6.16 -4.72 -9.79
N CYS A 20 -5.01 -4.44 -9.16
CA CYS A 20 -4.05 -3.45 -9.66
C CYS A 20 -3.36 -3.94 -10.94
N ILE A 21 -2.92 -5.21 -10.98
CA ILE A 21 -2.26 -5.83 -12.14
C ILE A 21 -3.20 -5.87 -13.35
N ASP A 22 -4.48 -6.20 -13.16
CA ASP A 22 -5.51 -6.21 -14.20
C ASP A 22 -5.71 -4.81 -14.84
N GLN A 23 -5.30 -3.75 -14.12
CA GLN A 23 -5.31 -2.37 -14.59
C GLN A 23 -3.92 -1.88 -15.04
N SER A 24 -2.98 -2.79 -15.31
CA SER A 24 -1.58 -2.47 -15.65
C SER A 24 -0.88 -1.61 -14.60
N SER A 25 -1.21 -1.82 -13.33
CA SER A 25 -0.67 -1.10 -12.18
C SER A 25 -0.21 -2.07 -11.09
N THR A 26 0.26 -1.56 -9.97
CA THR A 26 0.70 -2.36 -8.81
C THR A 26 0.25 -1.68 -7.52
N LEU A 27 0.24 -2.43 -6.41
CA LEU A 27 0.05 -1.81 -5.10
C LEU A 27 1.21 -0.84 -4.81
N PRO A 28 0.92 0.31 -4.17
CA PRO A 28 1.89 1.39 -4.06
C PRO A 28 3.02 1.09 -3.09
N SER A 29 4.23 1.58 -3.42
CA SER A 29 5.29 1.83 -2.45
C SER A 29 5.06 3.17 -1.73
N ILE A 30 5.62 3.30 -0.53
CA ILE A 30 5.63 4.55 0.22
C ILE A 30 7.09 4.93 0.41
N ASP A 31 7.49 6.10 -0.09
CA ASP A 31 8.90 6.51 -0.11
C ASP A 31 9.24 7.50 1.01
N SER A 32 8.23 8.18 1.55
CA SER A 32 8.41 9.20 2.56
C SER A 32 7.21 9.35 3.49
N ALA A 33 7.43 10.05 4.60
CA ALA A 33 6.33 10.47 5.47
C ALA A 33 5.34 11.41 4.77
N PHE A 34 5.81 12.16 3.76
CA PHE A 34 4.95 13.01 2.95
C PHE A 34 3.98 12.16 2.11
N ASP A 35 4.49 11.16 1.39
CA ASP A 35 3.65 10.25 0.59
C ASP A 35 2.65 9.48 1.46
N ASN A 36 3.10 9.01 2.63
CA ASN A 36 2.24 8.38 3.63
C ASN A 36 1.09 9.29 4.05
N ASN A 37 1.39 10.56 4.37
CA ASN A 37 0.38 11.50 4.83
C ASN A 37 -0.58 11.92 3.73
N GLU A 38 -0.09 12.16 2.52
CA GLU A 38 -0.93 12.47 1.36
C GLU A 38 -1.89 11.31 1.06
N MET A 39 -1.42 10.06 1.07
CA MET A 39 -2.27 8.88 0.90
C MET A 39 -3.37 8.83 1.98
N LEU A 40 -3.00 9.03 3.25
CA LEU A 40 -3.96 9.02 4.36
C LEU A 40 -4.98 10.16 4.27
N ILE A 41 -4.59 11.35 3.80
CA ILE A 41 -5.51 12.48 3.61
C ILE A 41 -6.52 12.14 2.51
N ASN A 42 -6.07 11.60 1.38
CA ASN A 42 -6.97 11.21 0.29
C ASN A 42 -7.89 10.04 0.69
N ALA A 43 -7.38 9.11 1.49
CA ALA A 43 -8.14 7.99 2.04
C ALA A 43 -9.30 8.40 2.95
N LYS A 44 -9.26 9.58 3.60
CA LYS A 44 -10.35 10.05 4.47
C LYS A 44 -11.67 10.24 3.72
N ASN A 45 -11.63 10.42 2.40
CA ASN A 45 -12.81 10.56 1.57
C ASN A 45 -13.48 9.22 1.26
N LEU A 46 -12.83 8.08 1.57
CA LEU A 46 -13.38 6.75 1.37
C LEU A 46 -14.34 6.40 2.51
N THR A 47 -15.60 6.17 2.19
CA THR A 47 -16.62 5.76 3.17
C THR A 47 -16.68 4.24 3.29
N GLY A 48 -16.61 3.72 4.51
CA GLY A 48 -16.77 2.28 4.77
C GLY A 48 -15.50 1.43 4.63
N CYS A 49 -14.34 2.05 4.41
CA CYS A 49 -13.04 1.37 4.40
C CYS A 49 -12.36 1.48 5.77
N SER A 50 -12.14 0.36 6.45
CA SER A 50 -11.38 0.31 7.71
C SER A 50 -9.88 0.10 7.51
N GLN A 51 -9.48 -0.42 6.34
CA GLN A 51 -8.10 -0.79 6.02
C GLN A 51 -7.84 -0.54 4.53
N ILE A 52 -6.60 -0.19 4.22
CA ILE A 52 -6.11 0.04 2.86
C ILE A 52 -4.83 -0.77 2.70
N PHE A 53 -4.75 -1.55 1.62
CA PHE A 53 -3.56 -2.33 1.32
C PHE A 53 -2.53 -1.51 0.55
N ILE A 54 -1.26 -1.74 0.88
CA ILE A 54 -0.10 -1.21 0.18
C ILE A 54 0.76 -2.35 -0.33
N GLY A 55 1.76 -2.04 -1.16
CA GLY A 55 2.59 -3.03 -1.84
C GLY A 55 3.66 -3.69 -0.99
N LEU A 56 3.65 -3.50 0.33
CA LEU A 56 4.67 -4.04 1.22
C LEU A 56 4.35 -5.51 1.56
N GLN A 57 5.23 -6.43 1.16
CA GLN A 57 5.07 -7.86 1.36
C GLN A 57 6.25 -8.45 2.14
N GLN A 58 5.97 -9.39 3.04
CA GLN A 58 6.99 -10.19 3.70
C GLN A 58 7.41 -11.36 2.79
N GLN A 59 8.66 -11.37 2.33
CA GLN A 59 9.21 -12.46 1.52
C GLN A 59 9.73 -13.62 2.38
N SER A 60 10.34 -13.29 3.52
CA SER A 60 10.85 -14.27 4.47
C SER A 60 10.91 -13.65 5.88
N SER A 61 11.27 -14.45 6.88
CA SER A 61 11.39 -13.96 8.27
C SER A 61 12.34 -12.75 8.31
N ASN A 62 11.78 -11.59 8.65
CA ASN A 62 12.46 -10.27 8.71
C ASN A 62 12.83 -9.64 7.35
N LEU A 63 12.35 -10.15 6.22
CA LEU A 63 12.58 -9.54 4.91
C LEU A 63 11.27 -9.01 4.33
N TRP A 64 11.21 -7.68 4.17
CA TRP A 64 10.09 -6.97 3.57
C TRP A 64 10.52 -6.30 2.27
N SER A 65 9.77 -6.54 1.19
CA SER A 65 10.00 -5.93 -0.12
C SER A 65 8.70 -5.37 -0.70
N TRP A 66 8.83 -4.45 -1.65
CA TRP A 66 7.70 -3.88 -2.35
C TRP A 66 7.39 -4.68 -3.62
N VAL A 67 6.12 -4.96 -3.89
CA VAL A 67 5.68 -5.74 -5.06
C VAL A 67 5.99 -5.06 -6.40
N ASN A 68 6.19 -3.75 -6.39
CA ASN A 68 6.60 -2.96 -7.55
C ASN A 68 8.13 -2.91 -7.74
N ASN A 69 8.88 -3.69 -6.96
CA ASN A 69 10.35 -3.71 -6.92
C ASN A 69 10.99 -2.37 -6.50
N ASP A 70 10.23 -1.51 -5.81
CA ASP A 70 10.78 -0.31 -5.22
C ASP A 70 11.81 -0.65 -4.12
N THR A 71 12.80 0.20 -3.97
CA THR A 71 13.87 0.09 -2.98
C THR A 71 13.63 0.96 -1.74
N SER A 72 12.46 1.59 -1.62
CA SER A 72 12.12 2.40 -0.46
C SER A 72 12.36 1.68 0.87
N SER A 73 13.13 2.36 1.73
CA SER A 73 13.44 1.97 3.10
C SER A 73 12.47 2.55 4.12
N TYR A 74 11.49 3.36 3.70
CA TYR A 74 10.54 3.99 4.59
C TYR A 74 9.62 2.95 5.25
N ARG A 75 9.46 3.02 6.56
CA ARG A 75 8.62 2.13 7.34
C ARG A 75 7.86 2.94 8.39
N ASN A 76 6.54 2.77 8.44
CA ASN A 76 5.65 3.40 9.41
C ASN A 76 4.82 2.35 10.12
N TRP A 77 5.50 1.45 10.84
CA TRP A 77 4.86 0.35 11.53
C TRP A 77 4.09 0.81 12.77
N GLN A 78 2.96 0.17 13.05
CA GLN A 78 2.31 0.31 14.36
C GLN A 78 3.19 -0.30 15.46
N ASN A 79 3.17 0.27 16.66
CA ASN A 79 3.97 -0.23 17.79
C ASN A 79 3.83 -1.74 17.98
N GLY A 80 4.97 -2.44 18.00
CA GLY A 80 5.04 -3.89 18.20
C GLY A 80 4.67 -4.73 16.97
N LYS A 81 4.59 -4.14 15.77
CA LYS A 81 4.36 -4.84 14.50
C LYS A 81 5.58 -4.71 13.60
N ALA A 82 6.07 -5.84 13.08
CA ALA A 82 7.09 -5.97 12.04
C ALA A 82 7.09 -7.40 11.50
#